data_AF-A0A8T5UK63-F1
#
_entry.id   AF-A0A8T5UK63-F1
#
_cell.length_a   1.000
_cell.length_b   1.000
_cell.length_c   1.000
_cell.angle_alpha   90.00
_cell.angle_beta   90.00
_cell.angle_gamma   90.00
#
_symmetry.space_group_name_H-M   'P 1'
#
loop_
_entity.id
_entity.type
_entity.pdbx_description
1 polymer ?
#
loop_
_entity_poly.entity_id
_entity_poly.type
_entity_poly.pdbx_seq_one_letter_code
_entity_poly.pdbx_strand_id
1 'polypeptide(L)' 'MTEIKKKKPRMVNITINIPHIYDENIHKLIDMKIVPSRSEAIRIALREYLQDEYDETLELLGYFKKK' A
#
# COMPACT_ATOMS: atom_id res chain seq x y z
N MET A 1 18.66 8.07 28.26
CA MET A 1 17.89 8.20 26.99
C MET A 1 17.38 6.81 26.64
N THR A 2 16.09 6.55 26.82
CA THR A 2 15.49 5.24 26.58
C THR A 2 15.12 5.10 25.11
N GLU A 3 15.71 4.11 24.42
CA GLU A 3 15.34 3.74 23.05
C GLU A 3 13.89 3.26 23.01
N ILE A 4 13.00 4.03 22.37
CA ILE A 4 11.65 3.57 22.07
C ILE A 4 11.76 2.51 20.98
N LYS A 5 11.84 1.23 21.37
CA LYS A 5 11.78 0.10 20.43
C LYS A 5 10.42 0.13 19.72
N LYS A 6 10.38 0.67 18.49
CA LYS A 6 9.19 0.63 17.62
C LYS A 6 8.81 -0.83 17.40
N LYS A 7 7.75 -1.28 18.07
CA LYS A 7 7.21 -2.64 17.94
C LYS A 7 6.68 -2.80 16.51
N LYS A 8 7.12 -3.85 15.79
CA LYS A 8 6.63 -4.10 14.42
C LYS A 8 5.09 -4.21 14.44
N PRO A 9 4.38 -3.47 13.57
CA PRO A 9 2.94 -3.59 13.48
C PRO A 9 2.57 -5.02 13.07
N ARG A 10 1.51 -5.56 13.67
CA ARG A 10 1.01 -6.90 13.33
C ARG A 10 0.26 -6.83 12.00
N MET A 11 0.32 -7.92 11.22
CA MET A 11 -0.53 -8.06 10.04
C MET A 11 -1.99 -8.20 10.49
N VAL A 12 -2.89 -7.47 9.85
CA VAL A 12 -4.32 -7.45 10.16
C VAL A 12 -5.09 -7.82 8.91
N ASN A 13 -6.04 -8.74 9.05
CA ASN A 13 -6.97 -9.09 7.98
C ASN A 13 -8.13 -8.09 7.98
N ILE A 14 -8.47 -7.57 6.80
CA ILE A 14 -9.57 -6.65 6.60
C ILE A 14 -10.52 -7.20 5.54
N THR A 15 -11.81 -6.92 5.70
CA THR A 15 -12.84 -7.24 4.70
C THR A 15 -13.40 -5.93 4.20
N ILE A 16 -13.34 -5.71 2.88
CA ILE A 16 -13.87 -4.52 2.23
C ILE A 16 -14.82 -4.94 1.12
N ASN A 17 -15.84 -4.13 0.88
CA ASN A 17 -16.69 -4.29 -0.29
C ASN A 17 -16.14 -3.40 -1.41
N ILE A 18 -15.85 -3.97 -2.57
CA ILE A 18 -15.36 -3.25 -3.75
C ILE A 18 -16.28 -3.50 -4.94
N PRO A 19 -16.41 -2.54 -5.87
CA PRO A 19 -17.15 -2.77 -7.11
C PRO A 19 -16.62 -3.97 -7.88
N HIS A 20 -17.53 -4.75 -8.47
CA HIS A 20 -17.20 -6.02 -9.12
C HIS A 20 -16.12 -5.90 -10.20
N ILE A 21 -16.14 -4.81 -10.96
CA ILE A 21 -15.19 -4.55 -12.05
C ILE A 21 -13.73 -4.53 -11.57
N TYR A 22 -13.48 -4.09 -10.32
CA TYR A 22 -12.14 -4.10 -9.76
C TYR A 22 -11.69 -5.50 -9.37
N ASP A 23 -12.58 -6.30 -8.76
CA ASP A 23 -12.26 -7.69 -8.39
C ASP A 23 -12.00 -8.53 -9.64
N GLU A 24 -12.78 -8.35 -10.71
CA GLU A 24 -12.54 -9.01 -12.00
C GLU A 24 -11.16 -8.67 -12.57
N ASN A 25 -10.78 -7.39 -12.57
CA ASN A 25 -9.49 -6.97 -13.10
C ASN A 25 -8.33 -7.48 -12.24
N ILE A 26 -8.49 -7.54 -10.91
CA ILE A 26 -7.50 -8.16 -10.02
C ILE A 26 -7.35 -9.66 -10.35
N HIS A 27 -8.44 -10.37 -10.60
CA HIS A 27 -8.36 -11.78 -11.02
C HIS A 27 -7.62 -11.95 -12.34
N LYS A 28 -7.88 -11.09 -13.34
CA LYS A 28 -7.12 -11.12 -14.61
C LYS A 28 -5.61 -10.97 -14.38
N LEU A 29 -5.19 -10.09 -13.47
CA LEU A 29 -3.77 -9.92 -13.12
C LEU A 29 -3.17 -11.17 -12.45
N ILE A 30 -3.95 -11.88 -11.65
CA ILE A 30 -3.54 -13.16 -11.03
C ILE A 30 -3.42 -14.25 -12.10
N ASP A 31 -4.39 -14.34 -13.01
CA ASP A 31 -4.39 -15.33 -14.10
C ASP A 31 -3.21 -15.13 -15.05
N MET A 32 -2.84 -13.87 -15.30
CA MET A 32 -1.62 -13.49 -16.04
C MET A 32 -0.32 -13.76 -15.27
N LYS A 33 -0.41 -14.26 -14.02
CA LYS A 33 0.73 -14.52 -13.11
C LYS A 33 1.59 -13.28 -12.81
N ILE A 34 1.02 -12.09 -12.94
CA ILE A 34 1.70 -10.83 -12.61
C ILE A 34 1.74 -10.64 -11.10
N VAL A 35 0.64 -10.98 -10.42
CA VAL A 35 0.51 -10.87 -8.97
C VAL A 35 0.15 -12.22 -8.35
N PRO A 36 0.69 -12.55 -7.16
CA PRO A 36 0.52 -13.89 -6.57
C PRO A 36 -0.83 -14.09 -5.87
N SER A 37 -1.50 -13.01 -5.44
CA SER A 37 -2.80 -13.09 -4.76
C SER A 37 -3.54 -11.76 -4.77
N ARG A 38 -4.84 -11.78 -4.48
CA ARG A 38 -5.67 -10.57 -4.34
C ARG A 38 -5.11 -9.61 -3.29
N SER A 39 -4.71 -10.13 -2.13
CA SER A 39 -4.17 -9.31 -1.05
C SER A 39 -2.83 -8.67 -1.42
N GLU A 40 -2.02 -9.33 -2.25
CA GLU A 40 -0.77 -8.76 -2.73
C GLU A 40 -1.01 -7.67 -3.78
N ALA A 41 -1.96 -7.89 -4.70
CA ALA A 41 -2.37 -6.89 -5.67
C ALA A 41 -2.80 -5.59 -4.98
N ILE A 42 -3.64 -5.70 -3.93
CA ILE A 42 -4.08 -4.53 -3.14
C ILE A 42 -2.90 -3.89 -2.39
N ARG A 43 -1.97 -4.68 -1.84
CA ARG A 43 -0.79 -4.15 -1.14
C ARG A 43 0.12 -3.36 -2.07
N ILE A 44 0.34 -3.84 -3.30
CA ILE A 44 1.16 -3.15 -4.30
C ILE A 44 0.49 -1.83 -4.69
N ALA A 45 -0.79 -1.88 -5.06
CA ALA A 45 -1.54 -0.69 -5.45
C ALA A 45 -1.56 0.38 -4.34
N LEU A 46 -1.77 -0.03 -3.08
CA LEU A 46 -1.71 0.89 -1.94
C LEU A 46 -0.30 1.43 -1.70
N ARG A 47 0.74 0.62 -1.89
CA ARG A 47 2.12 1.06 -1.73
C ARG A 47 2.49 2.10 -2.77
N GLU A 48 2.18 1.84 -4.04
CA GLU A 48 2.44 2.76 -5.15
C GLU A 48 1.67 4.05 -4.94
N TYR A 49 0.37 3.96 -4.68
CA TYR A 49 -0.46 5.12 -4.37
C TYR A 49 0.11 5.95 -3.22
N LEU A 50 0.45 5.32 -2.09
CA LEU A 50 1.04 6.04 -0.97
C LEU A 50 2.43 6.58 -1.31
N GLN A 51 3.24 5.89 -2.10
CA GLN A 51 4.57 6.38 -2.44
C GLN A 51 4.48 7.61 -3.34
N ASP A 52 3.65 7.56 -4.37
CA ASP A 52 3.42 8.69 -5.28
C ASP A 52 2.89 9.91 -4.52
N GLU A 53 1.89 9.70 -3.66
CA GLU A 53 1.32 10.75 -2.81
C GLU A 53 2.34 11.28 -1.78
N TYR A 54 3.14 10.41 -1.16
CA TYR A 54 4.14 10.84 -0.18
C TYR A 54 5.28 11.61 -0.84
N ASP A 55 5.78 11.15 -1.99
CA ASP A 55 6.89 11.79 -2.67
C ASP A 55 6.46 13.16 -3.23
N GLU A 56 5.33 13.25 -3.91
CA GLU A 56 4.85 14.52 -4.46
C GLU A 56 4.32 15.48 -3.37
N THR A 57 3.53 14.97 -2.42
CA THR A 57 2.80 15.83 -1.47
C THR A 57 3.63 16.21 -0.25
N LEU A 58 4.47 15.31 0.31
CA LEU A 58 5.25 15.65 1.50
C LEU A 58 6.52 16.44 1.17
N GLU A 59 7.08 16.28 -0.05
CA GLU A 59 8.11 17.19 -0.55
C GLU A 59 7.53 18.60 -0.71
N LEU A 60 6.35 18.73 -1.34
CA LEU A 60 5.64 20.01 -1.50
C LEU A 60 5.27 20.65 -0.15
N LEU A 61 4.85 19.85 0.84
CA LEU A 61 4.52 20.31 2.19
C LEU A 61 5.75 20.55 3.09
N GLY A 62 6.98 20.32 2.59
CA GLY A 62 8.22 20.67 3.28
C GLY A 62 8.59 19.79 4.48
N TYR A 63 7.95 18.62 4.63
CA TYR A 63 8.19 17.71 5.77
C TYR A 63 9.57 17.05 5.74
N PHE A 64 10.22 17.00 4.58
CA PHE A 64 11.56 16.40 4.41
C PHE A 64 12.69 17.43 4.31
N LYS A 65 12.45 18.72 4.61
CA LYS A 65 13.53 19.71 4.67
C LYS A 65 14.48 19.35 5.83
N LYS A 66 15.54 18.60 5.51
CA LYS A 66 16.64 18.33 6.44
C LYS A 66 17.16 19.67 6.95
N LYS A 67 17.19 19.79 8.27
CA LYS A 67 17.79 20.92 8.98
C LYS A 67 19.30 20.94 8.77
#